data_AF-A0A0C3AW54-F1
#
_entry.id   AF-A0A0C3AW54-F1
#
_cell.length_a   1.000
_cell.length_b   1.000
_cell.length_c   1.000
_cell.angle_alpha   90.00
_cell.angle_beta   90.00
_cell.angle_gamma   90.00
#
_symmetry.space_group_name_H-M   'P 1'
#
loop_
_entity.id
_entity.type
_entity.pdbx_description
1 polymer ?
#
loop_
_entity_poly.entity_id
_entity_poly.type
_entity_poly.pdbx_seq_one_letter_code
_entity_poly.pdbx_strand_id
1 'polypeptide(L)'
;MVQDLTRLAVAQWREGAELGARKLLGFRKAKQDRRKRKNKDKKAGKEQTSAMEVDSIEQPTRGDQTLGNDVSKEEHNESPMGQVIPIWHSLPRKLDPEMRVTSWFTCTRCTHMDPRYKRMRVLDFRGLCSHECSQKDWGRANSKKWSIGCFTLAPRAIETAKRMLEILGLDAEDSGTTTACLKGWWSCDNCPAWMSAMVWEDLLRHCQRHEHPNISQVSDEEAQNRRINLNFKSKRLSFADLLSGKYEVEAKTKQLACVHCRPSTNATLHPNLSKTEKVMDIHGIRQHMKAKHKVEDCRNEDYYYVSDDKVQRFLANGKSVEEMTERA
;
A
#
# COMPACT_ATOMS: atom_id res chain seq x y z
N MET A 1 -16.16 -25.88 27.20
CA MET A 1 -14.75 -26.30 27.07
C MET A 1 -14.15 -25.99 25.69
N VAL A 2 -14.54 -26.62 24.57
CA VAL A 2 -13.94 -26.33 23.24
C VAL A 2 -14.17 -24.88 22.78
N GLN A 3 -15.37 -24.34 22.99
CA GLN A 3 -15.69 -22.94 22.67
C GLN A 3 -14.87 -21.96 23.52
N ASP A 4 -14.64 -22.27 24.80
CA ASP A 4 -13.87 -21.41 25.72
C ASP A 4 -12.38 -21.42 25.38
N LEU A 5 -11.83 -22.60 25.04
CA LEU A 5 -10.46 -22.74 24.55
C LEU A 5 -10.26 -21.97 23.23
N THR A 6 -11.25 -22.03 22.33
CA THR A 6 -11.21 -21.26 21.08
C THR A 6 -11.24 -19.76 21.34
N ARG A 7 -12.11 -19.29 22.25
CA ARG A 7 -12.19 -17.88 22.64
C ARG A 7 -10.88 -17.38 23.26
N LEU A 8 -10.29 -18.16 24.17
CA LEU A 8 -9.02 -17.83 24.81
C LEU A 8 -7.86 -17.77 23.79
N ALA A 9 -7.79 -18.75 22.89
CA ALA A 9 -6.78 -18.79 21.83
C ALA A 9 -6.91 -17.60 20.87
N VAL A 10 -8.14 -17.24 20.48
CA VAL A 10 -8.40 -16.05 19.64
C VAL A 10 -8.04 -14.77 20.39
N ALA A 11 -8.32 -14.68 21.69
CA ALA A 11 -7.97 -13.51 22.50
C ALA A 11 -6.45 -13.33 22.63
N GLN A 12 -5.72 -14.40 22.97
CA GLN A 12 -4.25 -14.38 23.04
C GLN A 12 -3.62 -14.05 21.68
N TRP A 13 -4.18 -14.60 20.61
CA TRP A 13 -3.72 -14.31 19.26
C TRP A 13 -3.99 -12.85 18.87
N ARG A 14 -5.16 -12.29 19.23
CA ARG A 14 -5.48 -10.87 19.01
C ARG A 14 -4.53 -9.97 19.79
N GLU A 15 -4.25 -10.30 21.04
CA GLU A 15 -3.28 -9.55 21.85
C GLU A 15 -1.88 -9.58 21.23
N GLY A 16 -1.44 -10.73 20.73
CA GLY A 16 -0.18 -10.86 20.00
C GLY A 16 -0.16 -10.06 18.70
N ALA A 17 -1.27 -10.03 17.96
CA ALA A 17 -1.41 -9.28 16.72
C ALA A 17 -1.45 -7.77 16.97
N GLU A 18 -2.17 -7.32 17.99
CA GLU A 18 -2.23 -5.94 18.45
C GLU A 18 -0.86 -5.44 18.89
N LEU A 19 -0.16 -6.20 19.75
CA LEU A 19 1.21 -5.88 20.17
C LEU A 19 2.16 -5.80 18.98
N GLY A 20 2.01 -6.71 18.02
CA GLY A 20 2.77 -6.73 16.78
C GLY A 20 2.50 -5.51 15.90
N ALA A 21 1.24 -5.16 15.66
CA ALA A 21 0.82 -4.01 14.86
C ALA A 21 1.28 -2.70 15.50
N ARG A 22 1.16 -2.57 16.83
CA ARG A 22 1.68 -1.44 17.59
C ARG A 22 3.19 -1.29 17.39
N LYS A 23 3.94 -2.39 17.45
CA LYS A 23 5.38 -2.38 17.16
C LYS A 23 5.67 -1.93 15.72
N LEU A 24 4.90 -2.38 14.73
CA LEU A 24 5.05 -1.94 13.33
C LEU A 24 4.77 -0.44 13.17
N LEU A 25 3.77 0.08 13.87
CA LEU A 25 3.42 1.50 13.90
C LEU A 25 4.40 2.37 14.71
N GLY A 26 5.50 1.80 15.22
CA GLY A 26 6.53 2.55 15.94
C GLY A 26 6.25 2.74 17.43
N PHE A 27 5.15 2.20 17.96
CA PHE A 27 4.88 2.21 19.39
C PHE A 27 5.77 1.18 20.09
N ARG A 28 7.01 1.57 20.39
CA ARG A 28 7.87 0.76 21.27
C ARG A 28 7.32 0.93 22.69
N LYS A 29 6.95 -0.19 23.34
CA LYS A 29 6.87 -0.20 24.81
C LYS A 29 8.22 0.30 25.30
N ALA A 30 8.22 1.38 26.09
CA ALA A 30 9.40 1.77 26.85
C ALA A 30 9.90 0.49 27.52
N LYS A 31 11.08 0.01 27.10
CA LYS A 31 11.68 -1.11 27.81
C LYS A 31 11.78 -0.62 29.24
N GLN A 32 11.03 -1.25 30.14
CA GLN A 32 11.45 -1.26 31.53
C GLN A 32 12.84 -1.89 31.47
N ASP A 33 13.86 -1.06 31.39
CA ASP A 33 15.23 -1.42 31.72
C ASP A 33 15.18 -1.75 33.20
N ARG A 34 14.67 -2.96 33.50
CA ARG A 34 15.06 -3.69 34.68
C ARG A 34 16.55 -3.93 34.49
N ARG A 35 17.33 -2.93 34.85
CA ARG A 35 18.75 -3.02 35.16
C ARG A 35 18.85 -4.18 36.14
N LYS A 36 19.07 -5.39 35.63
CA LYS A 36 19.64 -6.47 36.41
C LYS A 36 21.00 -5.95 36.82
N ARG A 37 21.07 -5.35 38.01
CA ARG A 37 22.32 -5.17 38.77
C ARG A 37 22.93 -6.56 38.87
N LYS A 38 23.79 -6.91 37.90
CA LYS A 38 24.72 -8.02 38.07
C LYS A 38 25.72 -7.54 39.11
N ASN A 39 25.68 -8.12 40.30
CA ASN A 39 26.82 -8.10 41.20
C ASN A 39 28.00 -8.69 40.44
N LYS A 40 28.96 -7.82 40.10
CA LYS A 40 30.24 -8.18 39.51
C LYS A 40 31.21 -8.34 40.69
N ASP A 41 31.21 -9.52 41.28
CA ASP A 41 32.27 -9.89 42.22
C ASP A 41 33.56 -10.15 41.45
N LYS A 42 34.60 -9.52 42.00
CA LYS A 42 36.02 -9.59 41.67
C LYS A 42 36.51 -11.01 41.38
N LYS A 43 37.27 -11.19 40.30
CA LYS A 43 38.49 -12.01 40.36
C LYS A 43 39.56 -11.42 39.43
N ALA A 44 40.69 -11.09 40.02
CA ALA A 44 41.86 -10.43 39.46
C ALA A 44 42.84 -11.42 38.81
N GLY A 45 43.71 -10.89 37.93
CA GLY A 45 44.96 -11.50 37.46
C GLY A 45 44.99 -11.68 35.94
N LYS A 46 46.04 -11.34 35.19
CA LYS A 46 47.31 -10.61 35.41
C LYS A 46 47.87 -10.33 34.00
N GLU A 47 48.69 -9.29 33.88
CA GLU A 47 49.33 -8.76 32.67
C GLU A 47 50.11 -9.79 31.82
N GLN A 48 50.19 -9.57 30.51
CA GLN A 48 51.50 -9.32 29.87
C GLN A 48 51.40 -8.65 28.49
N THR A 49 52.36 -7.76 28.29
CA THR A 49 52.70 -6.84 27.19
C THR A 49 53.27 -7.51 25.93
N SER A 50 53.07 -6.90 24.75
CA SER A 50 54.16 -6.59 23.82
C SER A 50 53.72 -5.63 22.71
N ALA A 51 54.59 -4.66 22.44
CA ALA A 51 54.50 -3.58 21.46
C ALA A 51 54.77 -4.04 20.01
N MET A 52 54.35 -3.21 19.04
CA MET A 52 55.23 -2.66 17.99
C MET A 52 54.54 -1.44 17.34
N GLU A 53 55.29 -0.34 17.31
CA GLU A 53 55.04 0.91 16.58
C GLU A 53 55.20 0.73 15.06
N VAL A 54 54.68 1.68 14.28
CA VAL A 54 55.43 2.52 13.32
C VAL A 54 54.48 3.54 12.64
N ASP A 55 54.82 4.81 12.84
CA ASP A 55 54.73 6.05 12.02
C ASP A 55 54.10 6.02 10.61
N SER A 56 53.68 7.10 9.95
CA SER A 56 53.36 8.54 10.17
C SER A 56 52.81 9.01 8.80
N ILE A 57 52.02 10.09 8.61
CA ILE A 57 52.48 11.42 8.15
C ILE A 57 51.24 12.24 7.65
N GLU A 58 51.19 13.49 8.12
CA GLU A 58 50.68 14.78 7.57
C GLU A 58 49.18 15.19 7.42
N GLN A 59 48.89 16.29 8.16
CA GLN A 59 47.90 17.38 8.00
C GLN A 59 48.33 18.38 6.86
N PRO A 60 47.73 19.58 6.58
CA PRO A 60 46.71 20.41 7.29
C PRO A 60 45.63 21.04 6.32
N THR A 61 44.68 21.95 6.63
CA THR A 61 44.58 23.06 7.62
C THR A 61 43.15 23.67 7.65
N ARG A 62 42.73 24.11 8.86
CA ARG A 62 42.10 25.39 9.29
C ARG A 62 40.69 25.89 8.89
N GLY A 63 40.01 26.39 9.94
CA GLY A 63 38.96 27.43 9.97
C GLY A 63 37.86 27.09 10.99
N ASP A 64 38.07 27.11 12.30
CA ASP A 64 38.12 28.25 13.24
C ASP A 64 36.81 29.08 13.33
N GLN A 65 36.02 28.84 14.39
CA GLN A 65 35.36 29.87 15.21
C GLN A 65 34.72 29.30 16.50
N THR A 66 35.34 29.72 17.60
CA THR A 66 34.94 29.89 19.02
C THR A 66 33.58 30.61 19.18
N LEU A 67 32.88 30.74 20.32
CA LEU A 67 33.14 30.63 21.77
C LEU A 67 31.75 30.67 22.47
N GLY A 68 31.57 30.06 23.66
CA GLY A 68 30.39 30.35 24.49
C GLY A 68 30.13 29.34 25.60
N ASN A 69 30.76 29.55 26.75
CA ASN A 69 30.56 28.85 28.02
C ASN A 69 29.12 28.99 28.54
N ASP A 70 28.61 27.97 29.25
CA ASP A 70 28.19 28.20 30.64
C ASP A 70 28.07 26.91 31.45
N VAL A 71 28.69 26.94 32.63
CA VAL A 71 28.76 25.85 33.61
C VAL A 71 27.88 26.26 34.78
N SER A 72 26.79 25.52 34.99
CA SER A 72 25.98 25.61 36.21
C SER A 72 25.95 24.27 36.92
N LYS A 73 26.43 24.32 38.16
CA LYS A 73 26.47 23.27 39.18
C LYS A 73 25.09 23.10 39.84
N GLU A 74 24.88 21.89 40.34
CA GLU A 74 24.01 21.50 41.46
C GLU A 74 22.48 21.54 41.24
N GLU A 75 21.83 20.38 41.32
CA GLU A 75 21.18 19.91 42.55
C GLU A 75 20.63 18.48 42.36
N HIS A 76 21.04 17.59 43.27
CA HIS A 76 20.50 16.24 43.40
C HIS A 76 19.12 16.33 44.06
N ASN A 77 18.06 16.18 43.28
CA ASN A 77 16.70 16.03 43.80
C ASN A 77 16.30 14.55 43.81
N GLU A 78 15.93 14.06 44.98
CA GLU A 78 15.52 12.68 45.22
C GLU A 78 14.26 12.35 44.43
N SER A 79 14.35 11.30 43.61
CA SER A 79 13.29 10.86 42.72
C SER A 79 12.16 10.20 43.53
N PRO A 80 10.93 10.76 43.56
CA PRO A 80 9.79 10.05 44.13
C PRO A 80 9.57 8.82 43.25
N MET A 81 9.39 7.64 43.85
CA MET A 81 9.04 6.42 43.13
C MET A 81 7.74 6.65 42.35
N GLY A 82 7.89 7.07 41.09
CA GLY A 82 6.80 7.35 40.18
C GLY A 82 5.95 6.09 40.07
N GLN A 83 4.70 6.20 40.50
CA GLN A 83 3.67 5.25 40.10
C GLN A 83 3.77 5.07 38.59
N VAL A 84 4.03 3.83 38.17
CA VAL A 84 3.99 3.45 36.76
C VAL A 84 2.52 3.49 36.37
N ILE A 85 2.05 4.68 35.99
CA ILE A 85 0.78 4.84 35.31
C ILE A 85 0.89 3.97 34.05
N PRO A 86 -0.07 3.06 33.77
CA PRO A 86 -0.12 2.40 32.47
C PRO A 86 -0.31 3.51 31.42
N ILE A 87 0.76 3.87 30.71
CA ILE A 87 0.87 5.03 29.79
C ILE A 87 -0.07 4.95 28.57
N TRP A 88 -1.02 4.02 28.52
CA TRP A 88 -1.79 3.74 27.30
C TRP A 88 -3.29 3.55 27.55
N HIS A 89 -3.87 4.32 28.47
CA HIS A 89 -5.29 4.61 28.35
C HIS A 89 -5.44 5.60 27.20
N SER A 90 -5.93 5.12 26.06
CA SER A 90 -6.46 5.97 24.98
C SER A 90 -7.29 7.05 25.68
N LEU A 91 -6.96 8.33 25.46
CA LEU A 91 -7.75 9.41 26.03
C LEU A 91 -9.21 9.09 25.71
N PRO A 92 -10.13 9.14 26.69
CA PRO A 92 -11.52 8.78 26.44
C PRO A 92 -11.99 9.53 25.20
N ARG A 93 -12.41 8.78 24.17
CA ARG A 93 -12.82 9.18 22.79
C ARG A 93 -11.79 9.08 21.66
N LYS A 94 -10.50 8.83 21.90
CA LYS A 94 -9.53 8.61 20.81
C LYS A 94 -9.42 7.13 20.44
N LEU A 95 -9.46 6.83 19.14
CA LEU A 95 -9.24 5.49 18.62
C LEU A 95 -7.81 5.03 18.82
N ASP A 96 -7.66 3.75 19.19
CA ASP A 96 -6.36 3.11 19.18
C ASP A 96 -5.74 3.16 17.78
N PRO A 97 -4.42 3.36 17.66
CA PRO A 97 -3.72 3.50 16.38
C PRO A 97 -4.11 2.44 15.36
N GLU A 98 -4.18 1.18 15.77
CA GLU A 98 -4.57 0.04 14.94
C GLU A 98 -6.02 0.13 14.40
N MET A 99 -6.92 0.83 15.10
CA MET A 99 -8.32 0.97 14.71
C MET A 99 -8.58 2.16 13.79
N ARG A 100 -7.60 3.04 13.59
CA ARG A 100 -7.73 4.20 12.73
C ARG A 100 -7.84 3.78 11.27
N VAL A 101 -8.64 4.50 10.50
CA VAL A 101 -8.79 4.28 9.05
C VAL A 101 -7.49 4.50 8.26
N THR A 102 -6.46 5.09 8.88
CA THR A 102 -5.13 5.27 8.30
C THR A 102 -4.19 4.09 8.53
N SER A 103 -4.59 3.03 9.24
CA SER A 103 -3.71 1.92 9.59
C SER A 103 -3.80 0.79 8.57
N TRP A 104 -2.96 0.90 7.53
CA TRP A 104 -2.89 -0.04 6.42
C TRP A 104 -1.62 -0.87 6.38
N PHE A 105 -1.76 -2.14 6.04
CA PHE A 105 -0.68 -3.13 6.03
C PHE A 105 -0.63 -3.89 4.70
N THR A 106 0.55 -4.37 4.33
CA THR A 106 0.76 -5.30 3.21
C THR A 106 1.34 -6.61 3.72
N CYS A 107 0.87 -7.74 3.19
CA CYS A 107 1.52 -9.03 3.40
C CYS A 107 2.74 -9.13 2.48
N THR A 108 3.90 -9.44 3.04
CA THR A 108 5.16 -9.61 2.29
C THR A 108 5.32 -11.03 1.72
N ARG A 109 4.48 -11.97 2.14
CA ARG A 109 4.60 -13.40 1.79
C ARG A 109 3.68 -13.86 0.68
N CYS A 110 2.54 -13.21 0.48
CA CYS A 110 1.59 -13.60 -0.54
C CYS A 110 0.89 -12.38 -1.13
N THR A 111 0.40 -12.57 -2.35
CA THR A 111 -0.52 -11.63 -2.98
C THR A 111 -1.97 -12.06 -2.76
N HIS A 112 -2.24 -13.30 -2.37
CA HIS A 112 -3.59 -13.82 -2.18
C HIS A 112 -4.22 -13.24 -0.90
N MET A 113 -5.20 -12.35 -1.07
CA MET A 113 -5.93 -11.72 0.04
C MET A 113 -7.39 -12.14 0.00
N ASP A 114 -8.07 -12.06 1.14
CA ASP A 114 -9.51 -12.27 1.21
C ASP A 114 -10.26 -11.41 0.18
N PRO A 115 -11.41 -11.86 -0.35
CA PRO A 115 -12.17 -11.13 -1.36
C PRO A 115 -12.40 -9.65 -1.02
N ARG A 116 -12.61 -9.32 0.27
CA ARG A 116 -12.79 -7.96 0.78
C ARG A 116 -11.57 -7.05 0.56
N TYR A 117 -10.35 -7.60 0.68
CA TYR A 117 -9.10 -6.84 0.53
C TYR A 117 -8.45 -7.04 -0.85
N LYS A 118 -8.93 -8.01 -1.64
CA LYS A 118 -8.43 -8.33 -2.99
C LYS A 118 -8.39 -7.10 -3.90
N ARG A 119 -9.37 -6.19 -3.76
CA ARG A 119 -9.39 -4.92 -4.49
C ARG A 119 -8.29 -3.99 -4.00
N MET A 120 -8.17 -3.68 -2.72
CA MET A 120 -7.20 -2.68 -2.25
C MET A 120 -5.74 -3.16 -2.23
N ARG A 121 -5.52 -4.48 -2.17
CA ARG A 121 -4.19 -5.09 -1.94
C ARG A 121 -3.49 -4.59 -0.67
N VAL A 122 -4.25 -4.03 0.26
CA VAL A 122 -3.83 -3.66 1.61
C VAL A 122 -4.86 -4.19 2.61
N LEU A 123 -4.40 -4.43 3.82
CA LEU A 123 -5.17 -4.94 4.93
C LEU A 123 -5.38 -3.81 5.94
N ASP A 124 -6.59 -3.64 6.44
CA ASP A 124 -6.81 -2.93 7.70
C ASP A 124 -6.35 -3.83 8.86
N PHE A 125 -6.40 -3.35 10.11
CA PHE A 125 -5.99 -4.17 11.25
C PHE A 125 -6.80 -5.46 11.41
N ARG A 126 -8.10 -5.42 11.09
CA ARG A 126 -8.95 -6.62 11.11
C ARG A 126 -8.48 -7.64 10.08
N GLY A 127 -8.13 -7.20 8.88
CA GLY A 127 -7.59 -8.01 7.80
C GLY A 127 -6.21 -8.53 8.13
N LEU A 128 -5.34 -7.71 8.72
CA LEU A 128 -4.01 -8.11 9.21
C LEU A 128 -4.13 -9.27 10.18
N CYS A 129 -5.04 -9.14 11.15
CA CYS A 129 -5.38 -10.21 12.05
C CYS A 129 -5.87 -11.41 11.23
N SER A 130 -7.02 -11.33 10.54
CA SER A 130 -7.62 -12.52 9.93
C SER A 130 -6.84 -13.15 8.76
N HIS A 131 -5.75 -12.52 8.29
CA HIS A 131 -5.03 -12.95 7.12
C HIS A 131 -4.26 -14.26 7.33
N GLU A 132 -4.68 -15.29 6.62
CA GLU A 132 -3.95 -16.55 6.51
C GLU A 132 -3.25 -16.60 5.14
N CYS A 133 -1.91 -16.63 5.15
CA CYS A 133 -1.15 -16.74 3.91
C CYS A 133 -1.43 -18.11 3.25
N SER A 134 -2.24 -18.12 2.19
CA SER A 134 -2.45 -19.31 1.37
C SER A 134 -1.26 -19.50 0.42
N GLN A 135 -0.17 -20.08 0.90
CA GLN A 135 0.92 -20.48 0.02
C GLN A 135 0.56 -21.83 -0.61
N LYS A 136 0.07 -21.80 -1.86
CA LYS A 136 -0.05 -23.03 -2.67
C LYS A 136 1.32 -23.58 -3.09
N ASP A 137 2.36 -22.73 -3.09
CA ASP A 137 3.66 -23.06 -3.70
C ASP A 137 4.81 -23.26 -2.69
N TRP A 138 4.55 -23.18 -1.38
CA TRP A 138 5.59 -23.32 -0.35
C TRP A 138 5.35 -24.63 0.39
N GLY A 139 6.35 -25.51 0.40
CA GLY A 139 6.23 -26.89 0.88
C GLY A 139 5.49 -27.02 2.22
N ARG A 140 4.68 -28.09 2.35
CA ARG A 140 3.75 -28.38 3.46
C ARG A 140 4.32 -28.15 4.86
N ALA A 141 5.64 -28.28 5.04
CA ALA A 141 6.33 -28.21 6.32
C ALA A 141 6.29 -26.84 7.02
N ASN A 142 6.11 -25.73 6.29
CA ASN A 142 6.07 -24.37 6.88
C ASN A 142 4.68 -23.70 6.79
N SER A 143 3.66 -24.46 6.45
CA SER A 143 2.30 -23.93 6.46
C SER A 143 1.88 -23.60 7.90
N LYS A 144 1.25 -22.43 8.08
CA LYS A 144 0.35 -22.10 9.21
C LYS A 144 0.95 -21.60 10.52
N LYS A 145 1.92 -20.68 10.51
CA LYS A 145 2.03 -19.76 11.65
C LYS A 145 1.90 -18.32 11.19
N TRP A 146 0.73 -17.75 11.46
CA TRP A 146 0.54 -16.30 11.43
C TRP A 146 1.68 -15.65 12.23
N SER A 147 2.34 -14.67 11.63
CA SER A 147 3.43 -13.96 12.27
C SER A 147 3.39 -12.51 11.82
N ILE A 148 3.53 -11.59 12.77
CA ILE A 148 3.59 -10.16 12.46
C ILE A 148 4.73 -9.82 11.49
N GLY A 149 5.81 -10.60 11.49
CA GLY A 149 6.93 -10.41 10.55
C GLY A 149 6.58 -10.67 9.09
N CYS A 150 5.40 -11.23 8.80
CA CYS A 150 4.87 -11.38 7.44
C CYS A 150 4.24 -10.10 6.89
N PHE A 151 4.20 -9.03 7.68
CA PHE A 151 3.49 -7.81 7.33
C PHE A 151 4.36 -6.59 7.51
N THR A 152 4.11 -5.60 6.68
CA THR A 152 4.73 -4.28 6.74
C THR A 152 3.65 -3.22 6.64
N LEU A 153 3.95 -2.00 7.12
CA LEU A 153 3.08 -0.87 6.85
C LEU A 153 3.00 -0.62 5.34
N ALA A 154 1.86 -0.09 4.91
CA ALA A 154 1.63 0.33 3.54
C ALA A 154 1.73 1.86 3.44
N PRO A 155 2.93 2.48 3.53
CA PRO A 155 3.10 3.91 3.77
C PRO A 155 2.33 4.78 2.76
N ARG A 156 2.29 4.38 1.49
CA ARG A 156 1.55 5.09 0.44
C ARG A 156 0.03 5.03 0.62
N ALA A 157 -0.51 3.90 1.05
CA ALA A 157 -1.94 3.77 1.37
C ALA A 157 -2.30 4.56 2.64
N ILE A 158 -1.43 4.55 3.65
CA ILE A 158 -1.56 5.37 4.86
C ILE A 158 -1.61 6.85 4.49
N GLU A 159 -0.67 7.34 3.68
CA GLU A 159 -0.62 8.74 3.25
C GLU A 159 -1.85 9.10 2.41
N THR A 160 -2.25 8.25 1.48
CA THR A 160 -3.46 8.47 0.67
C THR A 160 -4.71 8.58 1.55
N ALA A 161 -4.87 7.70 2.54
CA ALA A 161 -6.00 7.75 3.48
C ALA A 161 -5.96 9.03 4.33
N LYS A 162 -4.78 9.48 4.79
CA LYS A 162 -4.62 10.75 5.51
C LYS A 162 -5.07 11.94 4.66
N ARG A 163 -4.66 11.98 3.38
CA ARG A 163 -5.09 13.04 2.45
C ARG A 163 -6.59 13.02 2.19
N MET A 164 -7.20 11.85 2.07
CA MET A 164 -8.66 11.75 1.96
C MET A 164 -9.36 12.35 3.18
N LEU A 165 -8.89 12.04 4.39
CA LEU A 165 -9.45 12.59 5.62
C LEU A 165 -9.28 14.11 5.72
N GLU A 166 -8.10 14.61 5.34
CA GLU A 166 -7.81 16.05 5.29
C GLU A 166 -8.80 16.79 4.37
N ILE A 167 -9.01 16.27 3.16
CA ILE A 167 -9.98 16.83 2.18
C ILE A 167 -11.41 16.81 2.73
N LEU A 168 -11.77 15.77 3.48
CA LEU A 168 -13.10 15.63 4.08
C LEU A 168 -13.26 16.39 5.41
N GLY A 169 -12.19 16.99 5.94
CA GLY A 169 -12.20 17.65 7.25
C GLY A 169 -12.45 16.68 8.42
N LEU A 170 -11.98 15.44 8.32
CA LEU A 170 -12.20 14.39 9.31
C LEU A 170 -10.93 14.08 10.11
N ASP A 171 -11.09 13.76 11.39
CA ASP A 171 -9.99 13.33 12.26
C ASP A 171 -9.87 11.80 12.27
N ALA A 172 -8.66 11.28 12.03
CA ALA A 172 -8.37 9.84 12.09
C ALA A 172 -8.52 9.25 13.50
N GLU A 173 -8.44 10.09 14.54
CA GLU A 173 -8.60 9.69 15.95
C GLU A 173 -10.06 9.56 16.37
N ASP A 174 -11.00 10.15 15.63
CA ASP A 174 -12.42 10.12 15.98
C ASP A 174 -13.01 8.74 15.72
N SER A 175 -13.66 8.18 16.74
CA SER A 175 -14.44 6.94 16.67
C SER A 175 -15.53 6.93 15.58
N GLY A 176 -16.03 8.11 15.17
CA GLY A 176 -16.97 8.26 14.07
C GLY A 176 -16.33 8.11 12.68
N THR A 177 -15.01 8.30 12.58
CA THR A 177 -14.28 8.23 11.31
C THR A 177 -14.04 6.78 10.90
N THR A 178 -14.87 6.29 9.99
CA THR A 178 -14.79 4.92 9.46
C THR A 178 -14.44 4.92 7.97
N THR A 179 -14.14 3.75 7.40
CA THR A 179 -13.96 3.62 5.93
C THR A 179 -15.20 4.02 5.14
N ALA A 180 -16.39 4.02 5.75
CA ALA A 180 -17.60 4.49 5.10
C ALA A 180 -17.55 6.01 4.80
N CYS A 181 -16.81 6.77 5.59
CA CYS A 181 -16.60 8.21 5.37
C CYS A 181 -15.76 8.49 4.11
N LEU A 182 -14.93 7.53 3.67
CA LEU A 182 -14.11 7.66 2.46
C LEU A 182 -14.88 7.36 1.17
N LYS A 183 -16.15 6.93 1.27
CA LYS A 183 -16.98 6.62 0.09
C LYS A 183 -17.13 7.86 -0.78
N GLY A 184 -17.11 7.63 -2.09
CA GLY A 184 -17.20 8.67 -3.10
C GLY A 184 -16.24 8.39 -4.24
N TRP A 185 -16.20 9.34 -5.17
CA TRP A 185 -15.27 9.31 -6.29
C TRP A 185 -14.06 10.19 -6.00
N TRP A 186 -12.92 9.69 -6.42
CA TRP A 186 -11.64 10.32 -6.21
C TRP A 186 -10.84 10.28 -7.51
N SER A 187 -9.95 11.26 -7.66
CA SER A 187 -8.98 11.31 -8.74
C SER A 187 -7.57 11.39 -8.18
N CYS A 188 -6.63 10.90 -8.98
CA CYS A 188 -5.21 11.00 -8.69
C CYS A 188 -4.61 12.04 -9.63
N ASP A 189 -4.13 13.14 -9.07
CA ASP A 189 -3.63 14.29 -9.82
C ASP A 189 -2.20 14.08 -10.35
N ASN A 190 -1.53 13.02 -9.90
CA ASN A 190 -0.29 12.54 -10.52
C ASN A 190 -0.52 11.77 -11.83
N CYS A 191 -1.77 11.41 -12.10
CA CYS A 191 -2.14 10.74 -13.33
C CYS A 191 -2.77 11.71 -14.31
N PRO A 192 -2.78 11.37 -15.61
CA PRO A 192 -3.42 12.22 -16.60
C PRO A 192 -4.86 12.55 -16.22
N ALA A 193 -5.29 13.80 -16.42
CA ALA A 193 -6.61 14.29 -16.01
C ALA A 193 -7.79 13.48 -16.61
N TRP A 194 -7.57 12.85 -17.77
CA TRP A 194 -8.54 11.96 -18.40
C TRP A 194 -8.61 10.57 -17.75
N MET A 195 -7.77 10.24 -16.77
CA MET A 195 -7.91 9.00 -16.02
C MET A 195 -9.25 9.02 -15.28
N SER A 196 -9.92 7.86 -15.28
CA SER A 196 -11.24 7.73 -14.64
C SER A 196 -11.16 8.13 -13.19
N ALA A 197 -12.20 8.83 -12.71
CA ALA A 197 -12.44 8.87 -11.29
C ALA A 197 -12.62 7.42 -10.77
N MET A 198 -12.07 7.16 -9.59
CA MET A 198 -11.99 5.87 -8.95
C MET A 198 -12.74 5.91 -7.64
N VAL A 199 -13.29 4.76 -7.23
CA VAL A 199 -13.74 4.61 -5.84
C VAL A 199 -12.52 4.55 -4.92
N TRP A 200 -12.69 4.92 -3.65
CA TRP A 200 -11.57 5.04 -2.70
C TRP A 200 -10.74 3.75 -2.58
N GLU A 201 -11.34 2.55 -2.70
CA GLU A 201 -10.61 1.28 -2.66
C GLU A 201 -9.62 1.13 -3.82
N ASP A 202 -10.04 1.55 -5.01
CA ASP A 202 -9.15 1.54 -6.18
C ASP A 202 -8.11 2.66 -6.07
N LEU A 203 -8.46 3.82 -5.51
CA LEU A 203 -7.52 4.91 -5.31
C LEU A 203 -6.39 4.51 -4.33
N LEU A 204 -6.72 3.89 -3.19
CA LEU A 204 -5.70 3.42 -2.23
C LEU A 204 -4.70 2.45 -2.86
N ARG A 205 -5.16 1.59 -3.76
CA ARG A 205 -4.27 0.69 -4.52
C ARG A 205 -3.47 1.46 -5.56
N HIS A 206 -4.15 2.31 -6.33
CA HIS A 206 -3.57 3.09 -7.42
C HIS A 206 -2.42 3.98 -6.92
N CYS A 207 -2.65 4.72 -5.83
CA CYS A 207 -1.69 5.65 -5.25
C CYS A 207 -0.44 4.97 -4.68
N GLN A 208 -0.47 3.64 -4.46
CA GLN A 208 0.75 2.90 -4.13
C GLN A 208 1.78 2.87 -5.27
N ARG A 209 1.43 3.30 -6.48
CA ARG A 209 2.36 3.44 -7.60
C ARG A 209 3.09 4.78 -7.62
N HIS A 210 2.61 5.76 -6.84
CA HIS A 210 3.17 7.11 -6.76
C HIS A 210 4.00 7.27 -5.50
N GLU A 211 5.06 8.06 -5.57
CA GLU A 211 5.88 8.36 -4.40
C GLU A 211 5.13 9.27 -3.41
N HIS A 212 4.48 10.31 -3.93
CA HIS A 212 3.68 11.27 -3.16
C HIS A 212 2.26 11.32 -3.72
N PRO A 213 1.25 10.74 -3.04
CA PRO A 213 -0.12 10.75 -3.55
C PRO A 213 -0.68 12.18 -3.56
N ASN A 214 -1.04 12.66 -4.74
CA ASN A 214 -1.81 13.88 -4.91
C ASN A 214 -3.21 13.50 -5.38
N ILE A 215 -4.23 13.83 -4.61
CA ILE A 215 -5.59 13.35 -4.83
C ILE A 215 -6.61 14.47 -4.62
N SER A 216 -7.72 14.35 -5.34
CA SER A 216 -8.85 15.27 -5.25
C SER A 216 -10.17 14.50 -5.23
N GLN A 217 -11.15 14.95 -4.45
CA GLN A 217 -12.50 14.40 -4.47
C GLN A 217 -13.22 14.87 -5.74
N VAL A 218 -14.02 13.99 -6.33
CA VAL A 218 -14.74 14.23 -7.59
C VAL A 218 -16.24 14.04 -7.34
N SER A 219 -17.08 14.89 -7.94
CA SER A 219 -18.53 14.73 -7.84
C SER A 219 -19.01 13.48 -8.61
N ASP A 220 -20.16 12.92 -8.24
CA ASP A 220 -20.75 11.78 -8.95
C ASP A 220 -20.97 12.07 -10.44
N GLU A 221 -21.43 13.29 -10.76
CA GLU A 221 -21.66 13.74 -12.13
C GLU A 221 -20.35 13.80 -12.93
N GLU A 222 -19.32 14.42 -12.37
CA GLU A 222 -18.03 14.52 -13.04
C GLU A 222 -17.39 13.14 -13.22
N ALA A 223 -17.44 12.28 -12.19
CA ALA A 223 -16.95 10.91 -12.26
C ALA A 223 -17.66 10.12 -13.38
N GLN A 224 -18.98 10.27 -13.48
CA GLN A 224 -19.77 9.64 -14.52
C GLN A 224 -19.42 10.17 -15.91
N ASN A 225 -19.25 11.49 -16.06
CA ASN A 225 -18.83 12.13 -17.32
C ASN A 225 -17.45 11.62 -17.76
N ARG A 226 -16.47 11.54 -16.85
CA ARG A 226 -15.15 10.95 -17.14
C ARG A 226 -15.27 9.50 -17.62
N ARG A 227 -16.11 8.69 -16.98
CA ARG A 227 -16.34 7.28 -17.39
C ARG A 227 -17.02 7.15 -18.75
N ILE A 228 -17.97 8.05 -19.07
CA ILE A 228 -18.62 8.09 -20.39
C ILE A 228 -17.60 8.42 -21.48
N ASN A 229 -16.78 9.46 -21.26
CA ASN A 229 -15.77 9.92 -22.23
C ASN A 229 -14.68 8.88 -22.52
N LEU A 230 -14.43 7.99 -21.56
CA LEU A 230 -13.50 6.88 -21.70
C LEU A 230 -14.18 5.58 -22.17
N ASN A 231 -15.48 5.60 -22.47
CA ASN A 231 -16.30 4.44 -22.81
C ASN A 231 -16.23 3.28 -21.79
N PHE A 232 -16.08 3.61 -20.49
CA PHE A 232 -16.01 2.60 -19.42
C PHE A 232 -17.33 1.88 -19.16
N LYS A 233 -18.46 2.42 -19.65
CA LYS A 233 -19.80 1.83 -19.49
C LYS A 233 -19.90 0.41 -20.05
N SER A 234 -18.98 -0.02 -20.92
CA SER A 234 -18.96 -1.34 -21.55
C SER A 234 -18.16 -2.41 -20.79
N LYS A 235 -17.47 -2.08 -19.68
CA LYS A 235 -16.65 -3.05 -18.94
C LYS A 235 -17.50 -3.98 -18.08
N ARG A 236 -18.04 -5.04 -18.69
CA ARG A 236 -18.74 -6.12 -17.96
C ARG A 236 -17.76 -7.03 -17.19
N LEU A 237 -16.52 -7.12 -17.66
CA LEU A 237 -15.48 -7.99 -17.10
C LEU A 237 -14.33 -7.15 -16.54
N SER A 238 -13.84 -7.53 -15.37
CA SER A 238 -12.60 -6.96 -14.84
C SER A 238 -11.37 -7.55 -15.52
N PHE A 239 -10.22 -6.89 -15.38
CA PHE A 239 -8.94 -7.43 -15.86
C PHE A 239 -8.64 -8.80 -15.26
N ALA A 240 -8.99 -8.98 -13.99
CA ALA A 240 -8.81 -10.24 -13.30
C ALA A 240 -9.73 -11.33 -13.85
N ASP A 241 -10.94 -10.97 -14.30
CA ASP A 241 -11.85 -11.91 -14.97
C ASP A 241 -11.28 -12.34 -16.32
N LEU A 242 -10.80 -11.39 -17.12
CA LEU A 242 -10.14 -11.68 -18.41
C LEU A 242 -8.89 -12.57 -18.24
N LEU A 243 -8.16 -12.44 -17.13
CA LEU A 243 -7.00 -13.30 -16.81
C LEU A 243 -7.38 -14.62 -16.13
N SER A 244 -8.62 -14.82 -15.71
CA SER A 244 -9.02 -15.99 -14.92
C SER A 244 -9.10 -17.28 -15.74
N GLY A 245 -9.05 -17.19 -17.07
CA GLY A 245 -9.31 -18.30 -18.00
C GLY A 245 -10.79 -18.65 -18.18
N LYS A 246 -11.69 -18.13 -17.32
CA LYS A 246 -13.14 -18.38 -17.44
C LYS A 246 -13.81 -17.67 -18.61
N TYR A 247 -13.18 -16.61 -19.13
CA TYR A 247 -13.68 -15.74 -20.18
C TYR A 247 -12.68 -15.69 -21.34
N GLU A 248 -12.25 -16.86 -21.81
CA GLU A 248 -11.18 -16.98 -22.81
C GLU A 248 -11.56 -16.31 -24.14
N VAL A 249 -12.83 -16.46 -24.57
CA VAL A 249 -13.34 -15.84 -25.80
C VAL A 249 -13.27 -14.32 -25.69
N GLU A 250 -13.75 -13.73 -24.60
CA GLU A 250 -13.67 -12.29 -24.38
C GLU A 250 -12.23 -11.81 -24.22
N ALA A 251 -11.37 -12.57 -23.54
CA ALA A 251 -9.95 -12.22 -23.38
C ALA A 251 -9.20 -12.17 -24.73
N LYS A 252 -9.55 -13.04 -25.68
CA LYS A 252 -8.97 -13.09 -27.03
C LYS A 252 -9.59 -12.06 -27.99
N THR A 253 -10.90 -11.82 -27.89
CA THR A 253 -11.62 -10.95 -28.84
C THR A 253 -11.61 -9.48 -28.44
N LYS A 254 -11.53 -9.17 -27.14
CA LYS A 254 -11.59 -7.78 -26.67
C LYS A 254 -10.30 -7.03 -26.98
N GLN A 255 -10.48 -5.93 -27.69
CA GLN A 255 -9.43 -4.98 -28.02
C GLN A 255 -9.28 -3.95 -26.91
N LEU A 256 -8.09 -3.91 -26.32
CA LEU A 256 -7.76 -3.09 -25.17
C LEU A 256 -6.82 -1.96 -25.56
N ALA A 257 -7.02 -0.81 -24.94
CA ALA A 257 -6.21 0.38 -25.10
C ALA A 257 -5.66 0.83 -23.74
N CYS A 258 -4.49 1.45 -23.73
CA CYS A 258 -3.85 1.93 -22.51
C CYS A 258 -4.32 3.34 -22.14
N VAL A 259 -4.92 3.52 -20.94
CA VAL A 259 -5.36 4.84 -20.45
C VAL A 259 -4.20 5.83 -20.38
N HIS A 260 -2.99 5.35 -20.03
CA HIS A 260 -1.79 6.17 -19.87
C HIS A 260 -1.18 6.65 -21.19
N CYS A 261 -1.54 6.02 -22.31
CA CYS A 261 -1.06 6.40 -23.64
C CYS A 261 -2.06 7.25 -24.43
N ARG A 262 -3.27 7.44 -23.90
CA ARG A 262 -4.29 8.22 -24.58
C ARG A 262 -3.81 9.66 -24.75
N PRO A 263 -3.92 10.27 -25.95
CA PRO A 263 -3.60 11.68 -26.12
C PRO A 263 -4.52 12.53 -25.24
N SER A 264 -3.96 13.57 -24.61
CA SER A 264 -4.78 14.59 -23.96
C SER A 264 -5.68 15.23 -25.00
N THR A 265 -7.00 15.29 -24.75
CA THR A 265 -7.95 16.02 -25.61
C THR A 265 -7.60 17.51 -25.72
N ASN A 266 -6.84 18.04 -24.76
CA ASN A 266 -6.44 19.44 -24.70
C ASN A 266 -5.15 19.73 -25.47
N ALA A 267 -4.52 18.72 -26.08
CA ALA A 267 -3.35 18.90 -26.94
C ALA A 267 -3.77 19.38 -28.35
N THR A 268 -4.50 20.50 -28.42
CA THR A 268 -5.04 21.07 -29.67
C THR A 268 -3.97 21.79 -30.51
N LEU A 269 -2.69 21.80 -30.09
CA LEU A 269 -1.66 22.64 -30.69
C LEU A 269 -0.64 21.92 -31.59
N HIS A 270 -0.74 20.61 -31.78
CA HIS A 270 0.14 19.89 -32.72
C HIS A 270 -0.64 19.01 -33.71
N PRO A 271 -1.02 19.56 -34.88
CA PRO A 271 -1.87 18.88 -35.86
C PRO A 271 -1.26 17.65 -36.56
N ASN A 272 0.03 17.33 -36.36
CA ASN A 272 0.74 16.41 -37.25
C ASN A 272 1.02 15.00 -36.71
N LEU A 273 0.54 14.62 -35.53
CA LEU A 273 0.67 13.23 -35.06
C LEU A 273 -0.68 12.69 -34.58
N SER A 274 -1.54 12.32 -35.53
CA SER A 274 -2.63 11.39 -35.29
C SER A 274 -2.05 9.99 -35.01
N LYS A 275 -1.37 9.82 -33.87
CA LYS A 275 -0.98 8.50 -33.40
C LYS A 275 -2.27 7.75 -33.12
N THR A 276 -2.62 6.88 -34.06
CA THR A 276 -3.69 5.92 -33.87
C THR A 276 -3.43 5.19 -32.57
N GLU A 277 -4.47 5.11 -31.75
CA GLU A 277 -4.33 4.46 -30.47
C GLU A 277 -3.88 3.01 -30.65
N LYS A 278 -2.80 2.62 -29.96
CA LYS A 278 -2.29 1.26 -30.06
C LYS A 278 -3.25 0.31 -29.35
N VAL A 279 -3.94 -0.49 -30.15
CA VAL A 279 -4.82 -1.55 -29.69
C VAL A 279 -4.01 -2.80 -29.40
N MET A 280 -4.34 -3.49 -28.31
CA MET A 280 -3.64 -4.68 -27.82
C MET A 280 -4.65 -5.69 -27.27
N ASP A 281 -4.28 -6.96 -27.20
CA ASP A 281 -5.00 -7.99 -26.45
C ASP A 281 -4.66 -7.90 -24.94
N ILE A 282 -5.19 -8.83 -24.14
CA ILE A 282 -4.99 -8.88 -22.68
C ILE A 282 -3.53 -9.03 -22.27
N HIS A 283 -2.74 -9.81 -23.02
CA HIS A 283 -1.33 -10.04 -22.73
C HIS A 283 -0.47 -8.86 -23.19
N GLY A 284 -0.77 -8.31 -24.36
CA GLY A 284 -0.13 -7.13 -24.92
C GLY A 284 -0.31 -5.91 -24.03
N ILE A 285 -1.51 -5.63 -23.52
CA ILE A 285 -1.71 -4.50 -22.60
C ILE A 285 -0.93 -4.71 -21.29
N ARG A 286 -0.86 -5.94 -20.76
CA ARG A 286 -0.10 -6.24 -19.55
C ARG A 286 1.40 -6.01 -19.77
N GLN A 287 1.95 -6.52 -20.87
CA GLN A 287 3.35 -6.34 -21.21
C GLN A 287 3.66 -4.86 -21.48
N HIS A 288 2.77 -4.15 -22.16
CA HIS A 288 2.88 -2.73 -22.42
C HIS A 288 2.93 -1.90 -21.14
N MET A 289 1.99 -2.13 -20.22
CA MET A 289 1.93 -1.47 -18.91
C MET A 289 3.21 -1.71 -18.10
N LYS A 290 3.70 -2.95 -18.08
CA LYS A 290 4.95 -3.30 -17.41
C LYS A 290 6.17 -2.61 -18.03
N ALA A 291 6.31 -2.68 -19.36
CA ALA A 291 7.48 -2.16 -20.06
C ALA A 291 7.55 -0.63 -20.05
N LYS A 292 6.43 0.02 -20.41
CA LYS A 292 6.35 1.47 -20.66
C LYS A 292 5.99 2.28 -19.42
N HIS A 293 5.07 1.78 -18.60
CA HIS A 293 4.53 2.51 -17.45
C HIS A 293 5.02 1.98 -16.10
N LYS A 294 5.85 0.93 -16.09
CA LYS A 294 6.34 0.25 -14.88
C LYS A 294 5.21 -0.22 -13.96
N VAL A 295 4.04 -0.50 -14.55
CA VAL A 295 2.88 -1.06 -13.84
C VAL A 295 2.88 -2.57 -14.01
N GLU A 296 3.30 -3.29 -12.97
CA GLU A 296 3.36 -4.76 -13.00
C GLU A 296 1.99 -5.43 -12.87
N ASP A 297 1.10 -4.81 -12.09
CA ASP A 297 -0.25 -5.30 -11.80
C ASP A 297 -1.28 -4.38 -12.48
N CYS A 298 -1.61 -4.72 -13.74
CA CYS A 298 -2.60 -4.01 -14.55
C CYS A 298 -4.03 -4.26 -14.05
N ARG A 299 -4.86 -3.21 -14.03
CA ARG A 299 -6.18 -3.19 -13.39
C ARG A 299 -7.21 -2.43 -14.21
N ASN A 300 -8.45 -2.42 -13.74
CA ASN A 300 -9.59 -1.86 -14.47
C ASN A 300 -9.40 -0.38 -14.83
N GLU A 301 -8.69 0.38 -14.03
CA GLU A 301 -8.35 1.79 -14.25
C GLU A 301 -7.25 2.02 -15.31
N ASP A 302 -6.49 0.98 -15.67
CA ASP A 302 -5.27 1.11 -16.49
C ASP A 302 -5.50 1.01 -17.99
N TYR A 303 -6.63 0.43 -18.38
CA TYR A 303 -6.99 0.20 -19.77
C TYR A 303 -8.42 0.67 -20.05
N TYR A 304 -8.86 0.58 -21.30
CA TYR A 304 -10.27 0.65 -21.68
C TYR A 304 -10.54 -0.22 -22.90
N TYR A 305 -11.81 -0.50 -23.16
CA TYR A 305 -12.21 -1.22 -24.37
C TYR A 305 -12.26 -0.25 -25.54
N VAL A 306 -11.53 -0.58 -26.61
CA VAL A 306 -11.68 0.11 -27.89
C VAL A 306 -13.00 -0.37 -28.47
N SER A 307 -13.93 0.55 -28.69
CA SER A 307 -15.31 0.24 -29.09
C SER A 307 -15.35 -0.77 -30.24
N ASP A 308 -16.26 -1.75 -30.10
CA ASP A 308 -16.51 -2.79 -31.10
C ASP A 308 -17.03 -2.22 -32.43
N ASP A 309 -17.21 -0.91 -32.63
CA ASP A 309 -17.65 -0.37 -33.93
C ASP A 309 -16.77 -0.81 -35.10
N LYS A 310 -15.48 -1.09 -34.87
CA LYS A 310 -14.62 -1.70 -35.90
C LYS A 310 -14.88 -3.20 -36.08
N VAL A 311 -15.21 -3.93 -35.02
CA VAL A 311 -15.59 -5.35 -35.06
C VAL A 311 -16.99 -5.50 -35.67
N GLN A 312 -17.95 -4.65 -35.33
CA GLN A 312 -19.26 -4.57 -35.98
C GLN A 312 -19.13 -4.19 -37.45
N ARG A 313 -18.23 -3.26 -37.84
CA ARG A 313 -17.93 -3.02 -39.27
C ARG A 313 -17.27 -4.22 -39.95
N PHE A 314 -16.46 -5.00 -39.24
CA PHE A 314 -15.85 -6.23 -39.77
C PHE A 314 -16.87 -7.37 -39.92
N LEU A 315 -17.77 -7.53 -38.95
CA LEU A 315 -18.89 -8.49 -38.97
C LEU A 315 -19.96 -8.07 -39.98
N ALA A 316 -20.22 -6.76 -40.14
CA ALA A 316 -21.10 -6.22 -41.17
C ALA A 316 -20.56 -6.43 -42.58
N ASN A 317 -19.26 -6.66 -42.74
CA ASN A 317 -18.62 -7.07 -44.00
C ASN A 317 -18.66 -8.59 -44.24
N GLY A 318 -19.47 -9.34 -43.48
CA GLY A 318 -19.84 -10.72 -43.80
C GLY A 318 -18.77 -11.79 -43.54
N LYS A 319 -17.68 -11.47 -42.84
CA LYS A 319 -16.70 -12.49 -42.43
C LYS A 319 -17.15 -13.15 -41.14
N SER A 320 -17.34 -14.47 -41.18
CA SER A 320 -17.76 -15.22 -40.01
C SER A 320 -16.67 -15.19 -38.94
N VAL A 321 -17.08 -15.25 -37.66
CA VAL A 321 -16.16 -15.34 -36.53
C VAL A 321 -15.27 -16.59 -36.64
N GLU A 322 -15.74 -17.62 -37.33
CA GLU A 322 -15.00 -18.87 -37.60
C GLU A 322 -13.76 -18.65 -38.49
N GLU A 323 -13.82 -17.74 -39.49
CA GLU A 323 -12.65 -17.40 -40.33
C GLU A 323 -11.53 -16.68 -39.56
N MET A 324 -11.84 -16.03 -38.43
CA MET A 324 -10.82 -15.39 -37.59
C MET A 324 -10.11 -16.39 -36.68
N THR A 325 -10.77 -17.45 -36.25
CA THR A 325 -10.17 -18.50 -35.40
C THR A 325 -9.26 -19.46 -36.16
N GLU A 326 -9.41 -19.61 -37.48
CA GLU A 326 -8.53 -20.46 -38.29
C GLU A 326 -7.23 -19.78 -38.75
N ARG A 327 -7.06 -18.47 -38.50
CA ARG A 327 -5.89 -17.69 -38.94
C ARG A 327 -5.00 -17.13 -37.82
N ALA A 328 -5.31 -17.42 -36.55
CA ALA A 328 -4.54 -16.97 -35.39
C ALA A 328 -3.81 -18.13 -34.72
#